data_AF-A0A8S9U5R5-F1
#
_entry.id   AF-A0A8S9U5R5-F1
#
_cell.length_a   1.000
_cell.length_b   1.000
_cell.length_c   1.000
_cell.angle_alpha   90.00
_cell.angle_beta   90.00
_cell.angle_gamma   90.00
#
_symmetry.space_group_name_H-M   'P 1'
#
loop_
_entity.id
_entity.type
_entity.pdbx_description
1 polymer ?
#
loop_
_entity_poly.entity_id
_entity_poly.type
_entity_poly.pdbx_seq_one_letter_code
_entity_poly.pdbx_strand_id
1 'polypeptide(L)'
;MREALHTNAHRLKAVDVACESGVSTSLASENKCHCSTLYRWTKRRQDIEAAAAGSTTILQGRRGSKVAFPELEKKLLDWVRDMRKNKVRAVTSRCLLMMSAHLEPRFLLGRSEQAAVEYLRRFRSRNCLSVRRITHKGRRKRSEVQVVADEFGLAMRHKMEMFSTGTEKYNHFYNMDQTSIYIDMNPKTTITFRGERDVDVVQGMSENSFRASVFLCASATGKTLPAFIVFSGATGGPVHCELQAHPLHKADEVVLTVQKNAYCDERIMIEWVNEVWTPSVTFCRMLLLDSLKVHKMGSVRAKLEEAMTGVDFVPAGATGLAQPMDVSVMRVFKHWCRELYVQHHITNDFSLNAKERRKLITSIVHDAWMTVPPPETIQRGFVKAGLVPIGPRMVDGTFRVAEPPAPELA
;
A
#
# COMPACT_ATOMS: atom_id res chain seq x y z
N MET A 1 -3.23 -5.77 36.43
CA MET A 1 -3.08 -4.30 36.47
C MET A 1 -2.70 -3.91 37.88
N ARG A 2 -1.58 -3.21 38.11
CA ARG A 2 -1.31 -2.63 39.44
C ARG A 2 -2.27 -1.45 39.64
N GLU A 3 -3.03 -1.43 40.71
CA GLU A 3 -3.86 -0.27 41.09
C GLU A 3 -2.99 0.99 41.14
N ALA A 4 -3.48 2.06 40.53
CA ALA A 4 -2.79 3.34 40.55
C ALA A 4 -2.81 3.89 41.99
N LEU A 5 -1.67 3.83 42.67
CA LEU A 5 -1.50 4.40 44.02
C LEU A 5 -1.79 5.92 43.96
N HIS A 6 -2.63 6.40 44.88
CA HIS A 6 -2.93 7.82 45.12
C HIS A 6 -3.66 8.58 43.99
N THR A 7 -4.78 8.03 43.52
CA THR A 7 -5.79 8.82 42.80
C THR A 7 -6.33 9.95 43.69
N ASN A 8 -6.89 11.00 43.09
CA ASN A 8 -7.48 12.11 43.84
C ASN A 8 -8.64 11.63 44.71
N ALA A 9 -9.43 10.63 44.27
CA ALA A 9 -10.45 9.99 45.10
C ALA A 9 -9.87 9.33 46.37
N HIS A 10 -8.75 8.62 46.24
CA HIS A 10 -8.05 8.03 47.38
C HIS A 10 -7.47 9.11 48.31
N ARG A 11 -6.87 10.18 47.74
CA ARG A 11 -6.37 11.31 48.52
C ARG A 11 -7.48 12.01 49.28
N LEU A 12 -8.66 12.19 48.68
CA LEU A 12 -9.80 12.86 49.31
C LEU A 12 -10.29 12.05 50.51
N LYS A 13 -10.47 10.73 50.37
CA LYS A 13 -10.81 9.83 51.49
C LYS A 13 -9.78 9.91 52.62
N ALA A 14 -8.49 9.89 52.29
CA ALA A 14 -7.43 10.03 53.29
C ALA A 14 -7.45 11.39 53.99
N VAL A 15 -7.80 12.45 53.26
CA VAL A 15 -7.93 13.81 53.79
C VAL A 15 -9.17 13.95 54.69
N ASP A 16 -10.30 13.33 54.34
CA ASP A 16 -11.52 13.33 55.16
C ASP A 16 -11.25 12.73 56.55
N VAL A 17 -10.69 11.53 56.58
CA VAL A 17 -10.31 10.85 57.83
C VAL A 17 -9.27 11.67 58.61
N ALA A 18 -8.31 12.29 57.92
CA ALA A 18 -7.31 13.15 58.56
C ALA A 18 -7.88 14.47 59.10
N CYS A 19 -8.98 14.99 58.54
CA CYS A 19 -9.66 16.19 59.05
C CYS A 19 -10.46 15.88 60.31
N GLU A 20 -11.03 14.68 60.40
CA GLU A 20 -11.82 14.24 61.56
C GLU A 20 -10.95 13.78 62.73
N SER A 21 -9.88 13.02 62.45
CA SER A 21 -9.07 12.33 63.47
C SER A 21 -7.67 12.92 63.66
N GLY A 22 -7.29 13.92 62.86
CA GLY A 22 -5.94 14.47 62.82
C GLY A 22 -4.97 13.63 61.98
N VAL A 23 -3.83 14.24 61.59
CA VAL A 23 -2.79 13.56 60.80
C VAL A 23 -1.91 12.72 61.75
N SER A 24 -1.92 11.40 61.60
CA SER A 24 -1.12 10.46 62.39
C SER A 24 -0.21 9.57 61.54
N THR A 25 0.79 8.96 62.18
CA THR A 25 1.72 7.99 61.56
C THR A 25 1.01 6.70 61.14
N SER A 26 0.01 6.24 61.89
CA SER A 26 -0.80 5.07 61.53
C SER A 26 -1.62 5.34 60.27
N LEU A 27 -2.33 6.46 60.23
CA LEU A 27 -3.18 6.86 59.09
C LEU A 27 -2.36 7.08 57.81
N ALA A 28 -1.16 7.65 57.93
CA ALA A 28 -0.25 7.82 56.80
C ALA A 28 0.24 6.45 56.26
N SER A 29 0.55 5.50 57.14
CA SER A 29 0.96 4.14 56.80
C SER A 29 -0.17 3.36 56.10
N GLU A 30 -1.39 3.44 56.60
CA GLU A 30 -2.59 2.84 55.98
C GLU A 30 -2.83 3.35 54.56
N ASN A 31 -2.60 4.65 54.33
CA ASN A 31 -2.72 5.29 53.02
C ASN A 31 -1.42 5.24 52.20
N LYS A 32 -0.43 4.42 52.63
CA LYS A 32 0.85 4.18 51.94
C LYS A 32 1.60 5.46 51.59
N CYS A 33 1.59 6.47 52.46
CA CYS A 33 2.26 7.74 52.26
C CYS A 33 2.97 8.21 53.53
N HIS A 34 3.86 9.21 53.40
CA HIS A 34 4.52 9.81 54.57
C HIS A 34 3.60 10.86 55.24
N CYS A 35 3.71 11.06 56.57
CA CYS A 35 2.87 12.02 57.31
C CYS A 35 2.92 13.43 56.71
N SER A 36 4.10 13.89 56.26
CA SER A 36 4.24 15.18 55.60
C SER A 36 3.49 15.27 54.27
N THR A 37 3.32 14.14 53.56
CA THR A 37 2.54 14.05 52.34
C THR A 37 1.05 14.11 52.64
N LEU A 38 0.58 13.37 53.65
CA LEU A 38 -0.81 13.42 54.11
C LEU A 38 -1.20 14.83 54.56
N TYR A 39 -0.35 15.47 55.37
CA TYR A 39 -0.54 16.87 55.79
C TYR A 39 -0.62 17.85 54.62
N ARG A 40 0.21 17.66 53.58
CA ARG A 40 0.15 18.46 52.34
C ARG A 40 -1.14 18.23 51.56
N TRP A 41 -1.71 17.02 51.58
CA TRP A 41 -3.01 16.76 50.98
C TRP A 41 -4.11 17.49 51.74
N THR A 42 -4.09 17.45 53.08
CA THR A 42 -5.07 18.17 53.93
C THR A 42 -5.08 19.66 53.64
N LYS A 43 -3.91 20.29 53.51
CA LYS A 43 -3.80 21.71 53.12
C LYS A 43 -4.36 22.04 51.74
N ARG A 44 -4.46 21.05 50.86
CA ARG A 44 -4.93 21.20 49.47
C ARG A 44 -6.26 20.50 49.22
N ARG A 45 -7.07 20.30 50.27
CA ARG A 45 -8.37 19.63 50.20
C ARG A 45 -9.24 20.16 49.06
N GLN A 46 -9.45 21.48 49.01
CA GLN A 46 -10.27 22.14 47.99
C GLN A 46 -9.75 21.90 46.56
N ASP A 47 -8.43 21.91 46.36
CA ASP A 47 -7.83 21.61 45.06
C ASP A 47 -8.06 20.14 44.63
N ILE A 48 -7.98 19.21 45.59
CA ILE A 48 -8.16 17.77 45.35
C ILE A 48 -9.61 17.44 45.02
N GLU A 49 -10.54 18.09 45.73
CA GLU A 49 -11.99 17.98 45.51
C GLU A 49 -12.41 18.54 44.15
N ALA A 50 -11.80 19.64 43.72
CA ALA A 50 -12.02 20.21 42.38
C ALA A 50 -11.38 19.40 41.23
N ALA A 51 -10.52 18.42 41.54
CA ALA A 51 -9.80 17.64 40.54
C ALA A 51 -10.52 16.33 40.17
N ALA A 52 -10.30 15.84 38.94
CA ALA A 52 -10.93 14.59 38.48
C ALA A 52 -10.56 13.39 39.38
N ALA A 53 -11.57 12.68 39.89
CA ALA A 53 -11.46 11.63 40.89
C ALA A 53 -10.50 10.48 40.50
N GLY A 54 -10.53 10.05 39.24
CA GLY A 54 -9.68 8.99 38.69
C GLY A 54 -8.25 9.43 38.32
N SER A 55 -7.94 10.72 38.41
CA SER A 55 -6.61 11.26 38.09
C SER A 55 -5.67 11.12 39.29
N THR A 56 -4.38 10.91 39.04
CA THR A 56 -3.32 11.01 40.05
C THR A 56 -2.77 12.43 40.19
N THR A 57 -3.29 13.39 39.41
CA THR A 57 -2.84 14.79 39.36
C THR A 57 -3.94 15.76 39.80
N ILE A 58 -3.58 16.71 40.67
CA ILE A 58 -4.50 17.70 41.28
C ILE A 58 -4.81 18.86 40.32
N LEU A 59 -3.89 19.20 39.41
CA LEU A 59 -4.08 20.26 38.41
C LEU A 59 -4.07 19.65 37.01
N GLN A 60 -5.09 19.94 36.20
CA GLN A 60 -4.98 19.75 34.75
C GLN A 60 -3.99 20.77 34.19
N GLY A 61 -2.88 20.31 33.59
CA GLY A 61 -2.12 21.13 32.66
C GLY A 61 -0.84 21.82 33.16
N ARG A 62 -0.09 21.29 34.14
CA ARG A 62 1.28 21.79 34.40
C ARG A 62 2.31 20.68 34.61
N ARG A 63 2.63 19.94 33.55
CA ARG A 63 3.95 19.29 33.43
C ARG A 63 4.46 19.35 32.00
N GLY A 64 5.02 20.49 31.65
CA GLY A 64 5.87 20.69 30.48
C GLY A 64 6.68 21.96 30.65
N SER A 65 7.96 21.93 30.27
CA SER A 65 8.72 23.18 30.13
C SER A 65 8.00 24.09 29.15
N LYS A 66 7.98 25.40 29.42
CA LYS A 66 7.46 26.40 28.47
C LYS A 66 8.21 26.24 27.14
N VAL A 67 7.49 26.42 26.02
CA VAL A 67 8.11 26.38 24.69
C VAL A 67 9.15 27.50 24.62
N ALA A 68 10.40 27.14 24.35
CA ALA A 68 11.51 28.10 24.35
C ALA A 68 11.40 29.14 23.22
N PHE A 69 10.82 28.77 22.07
CA PHE A 69 10.64 29.66 20.91
C PHE A 69 9.20 29.58 20.38
N PRO A 70 8.22 30.23 21.02
CA PRO A 70 6.81 30.14 20.61
C PRO A 70 6.55 30.76 19.23
N GLU A 71 7.13 31.93 18.94
CA GLU A 71 7.00 32.60 17.64
C GLU A 71 7.62 31.79 16.50
N LEU A 72 8.75 31.12 16.77
CA LEU A 72 9.35 30.20 15.81
C LEU A 72 8.40 29.05 15.48
N GLU A 73 7.76 28.43 16.48
CA GLU A 73 6.83 27.33 16.23
C GLU A 73 5.64 27.78 15.39
N LYS A 74 5.11 28.98 15.64
CA LYS A 74 4.03 29.55 14.82
C LYS A 74 4.45 29.70 13.36
N LYS A 75 5.57 30.40 13.11
CA LYS A 75 6.10 30.61 11.74
C LYS A 75 6.43 29.28 11.04
N LEU A 76 7.02 28.34 11.77
CA LEU A 76 7.40 27.03 11.25
C LEU A 76 6.16 26.20 10.89
N LEU A 77 5.08 26.27 11.69
CA LEU A 77 3.82 25.60 11.38
C LEU A 77 3.16 26.18 10.14
N ASP A 78 3.12 27.51 10.01
CA ASP A 78 2.56 28.17 8.83
C ASP A 78 3.35 27.82 7.56
N TRP A 79 4.68 27.76 7.68
CA TRP A 79 5.54 27.27 6.60
C TRP A 79 5.25 25.81 6.23
N VAL A 80 5.05 24.91 7.21
CA VAL A 80 4.66 23.52 6.93
C VAL A 80 3.31 23.47 6.20
N ARG A 81 2.32 24.27 6.62
CA ARG A 81 1.00 24.34 5.99
C ARG A 81 1.11 24.79 4.54
N ASP A 82 1.87 25.85 4.27
CA ASP A 82 2.08 26.38 2.93
C ASP A 82 2.78 25.36 2.01
N MET A 83 3.90 24.78 2.45
CA MET A 83 4.62 23.75 1.70
C MET A 83 3.76 22.52 1.40
N ARG A 84 2.79 22.21 2.28
CA ARG A 84 1.88 21.06 2.11
C ARG A 84 0.59 21.40 1.36
N LYS A 85 0.28 22.67 1.09
CA LYS A 85 -0.93 23.11 0.36
C LYS A 85 -1.02 22.47 -1.02
N ASN A 86 0.05 22.58 -1.81
CA ASN A 86 0.10 22.03 -3.17
C ASN A 86 0.66 20.60 -3.24
N LYS A 87 1.15 20.05 -2.12
CA LYS A 87 1.70 18.68 -1.99
C LYS A 87 2.89 18.37 -2.93
N VAL A 88 3.53 19.38 -3.52
CA VAL A 88 4.66 19.22 -4.46
C VAL A 88 5.95 18.84 -3.75
N ARG A 89 6.21 19.40 -2.55
CA ARG A 89 7.45 19.20 -1.81
C ARG A 89 7.25 18.27 -0.60
N ALA A 90 8.24 17.40 -0.37
CA ALA A 90 8.33 16.63 0.85
C ALA A 90 8.91 17.51 1.96
N VAL A 91 8.30 17.47 3.15
CA VAL A 91 8.79 18.17 4.34
C VAL A 91 9.35 17.13 5.30
N THR A 92 10.68 17.11 5.45
CA THR A 92 11.38 16.14 6.31
C THR A 92 11.81 16.78 7.64
N SER A 93 12.26 15.96 8.58
CA SER A 93 12.89 16.46 9.82
C SER A 93 14.06 17.40 9.55
N ARG A 94 14.84 17.13 8.49
CA ARG A 94 15.95 17.99 8.06
C ARG A 94 15.45 19.33 7.53
N CYS A 95 14.36 19.35 6.77
CA CYS A 95 13.75 20.60 6.31
C CYS A 95 13.29 21.46 7.50
N LEU A 96 12.68 20.86 8.52
CA LEU A 96 12.28 21.56 9.74
C LEU A 96 13.50 22.16 10.46
N LEU A 97 14.61 21.43 10.54
CA LEU A 97 15.84 21.94 11.15
C LEU A 97 16.41 23.13 10.40
N MET A 98 16.56 23.03 9.08
CA MET A 98 17.08 24.12 8.25
C MET A 98 16.17 25.35 8.31
N MET A 99 14.86 25.15 8.21
CA MET A 99 13.90 26.24 8.30
C MET A 99 13.88 26.88 9.70
N SER A 100 14.09 26.09 10.76
CA SER A 100 14.15 26.63 12.12
C SER A 100 15.36 27.53 12.32
N ALA A 101 16.53 27.12 11.81
CA ALA A 101 17.75 27.93 11.85
C ALA A 101 17.63 29.19 10.98
N HIS A 102 16.90 29.12 9.87
CA HIS A 102 16.64 30.27 9.00
C HIS A 102 15.68 31.28 9.65
N LEU A 103 14.59 30.81 10.26
CA LEU A 103 13.57 31.67 10.87
C LEU A 103 14.00 32.26 12.22
N GLU A 104 14.88 31.59 12.95
CA GLU A 104 15.43 32.02 14.24
C GLU A 104 16.90 31.61 14.35
N PRO A 105 17.85 32.51 14.03
CA PRO A 105 19.28 32.20 14.08
C PRO A 105 19.77 31.73 15.46
N ARG A 106 19.12 32.17 16.55
CA ARG A 106 19.46 31.73 17.92
C ARG A 106 19.02 30.30 18.21
N PHE A 107 18.26 29.66 17.32
CA PHE A 107 17.72 28.32 17.53
C PHE A 107 18.81 27.25 17.73
N LEU A 108 19.97 27.42 17.08
CA LEU A 108 21.11 26.51 17.21
C LEU A 108 22.19 27.03 18.16
N LEU A 109 22.09 28.27 18.64
CA LEU A 109 23.10 28.86 19.51
C LEU A 109 23.11 28.13 20.87
N GLY A 110 24.25 27.53 21.23
CA GLY A 110 24.39 26.76 22.46
C GLY A 110 23.59 25.45 22.49
N ARG A 111 23.12 24.96 21.33
CA ARG A 111 22.31 23.73 21.22
C ARG A 111 22.97 22.73 20.29
N SER A 112 23.14 21.49 20.76
CA SER A 112 23.57 20.38 19.88
C SER A 112 22.50 20.01 18.86
N GLU A 113 22.90 19.44 17.71
CA GLU A 113 21.94 18.99 16.69
C GLU A 113 20.92 17.99 17.27
N GLN A 114 21.35 17.09 18.15
CA GLN A 114 20.46 16.14 18.82
C GLN A 114 19.39 16.84 19.65
N ALA A 115 19.75 17.88 20.41
CA ALA A 115 18.80 18.67 21.19
C ALA A 115 17.82 19.45 20.27
N ALA A 116 18.29 19.93 19.12
CA ALA A 116 17.44 20.59 18.13
C ALA A 116 16.45 19.60 17.48
N VAL A 117 16.89 18.39 17.13
CA VAL A 117 16.02 17.32 16.61
C VAL A 117 14.96 16.93 17.62
N GLU A 118 15.31 16.83 18.91
CA GLU A 118 14.36 16.51 19.97
C GLU A 118 13.35 17.65 20.21
N TYR A 119 13.78 18.91 20.10
CA TYR A 119 12.86 20.05 20.09
C TYR A 119 11.84 19.93 18.96
N LEU A 120 12.29 19.64 17.74
CA LEU A 120 11.44 19.49 16.56
C LEU A 120 10.53 18.27 16.65
N ARG A 121 10.98 17.18 17.29
CA ARG A 121 10.13 16.03 17.60
C ARG A 121 8.94 16.45 18.49
N ARG A 122 9.19 17.26 19.51
CA ARG A 122 8.14 17.79 20.40
C ARG A 122 7.25 18.82 19.72
N PHE A 123 7.80 19.70 18.88
CA PHE A 123 7.03 20.62 18.03
C PHE A 123 6.03 19.85 17.15
N ARG A 124 6.48 18.77 16.49
CA ARG A 124 5.60 17.91 15.69
C ARG A 124 4.49 17.30 16.55
N SER A 125 4.83 16.77 17.73
CA SER A 125 3.87 16.19 18.66
C SER A 125 2.81 17.19 19.13
N ARG A 126 3.21 18.43 19.44
CA ARG A 126 2.30 19.51 19.84
C ARG A 126 1.33 19.91 18.73
N ASN A 127 1.78 19.84 17.47
CA ASN A 127 1.03 20.29 16.30
C ASN A 127 0.40 19.15 15.49
N CYS A 128 0.31 17.94 16.07
CA CYS A 128 -0.27 16.75 15.43
C CYS A 128 0.37 16.40 14.07
N LEU A 129 1.65 16.70 13.90
CA LEU A 129 2.40 16.37 12.69
C LEU A 129 3.06 15.00 12.87
N SER A 130 2.88 14.10 11.90
CA SER A 130 3.47 12.76 11.91
C SER A 130 4.34 12.52 10.69
N VAL A 131 5.38 11.68 10.85
CA VAL A 131 6.18 11.19 9.73
C VAL A 131 5.36 10.12 9.01
N ARG A 132 5.17 10.27 7.70
CA ARG A 132 4.35 9.37 6.88
C ARG A 132 5.11 8.96 5.63
N ARG A 133 4.92 7.72 5.19
CA ARG A 133 5.38 7.25 3.88
C ARG A 133 4.55 7.90 2.77
N ILE A 134 5.20 8.30 1.68
CA ILE A 134 4.51 8.81 0.50
C ILE A 134 3.69 7.66 -0.11
N THR A 135 2.39 7.87 -0.28
CA THR A 135 1.46 6.88 -0.82
C THR A 135 1.21 7.04 -2.31
N HIS A 136 1.42 8.24 -2.86
CA HIS A 136 1.24 8.54 -4.28
C HIS A 136 2.34 9.49 -4.73
N LYS A 137 3.03 9.14 -5.82
CA LYS A 137 4.04 9.95 -6.50
C LYS A 137 3.68 9.97 -7.98
N GLY A 138 3.20 11.09 -8.48
CA GLY A 138 2.77 11.27 -9.86
C GLY A 138 2.71 12.75 -10.22
N ARG A 139 2.52 13.05 -11.52
CA ARG A 139 2.44 14.43 -12.01
C ARG A 139 1.13 15.13 -11.60
N ARG A 140 0.04 14.38 -11.46
CA ARG A 140 -1.29 14.87 -11.04
C ARG A 140 -1.56 14.58 -9.57
N LYS A 141 -2.46 15.34 -8.94
CA LYS A 141 -2.90 15.03 -7.57
C LYS A 141 -3.82 13.80 -7.60
N ARG A 142 -3.77 12.98 -6.54
CA ARG A 142 -4.66 11.80 -6.43
C ARG A 142 -6.15 12.15 -6.59
N SER A 143 -6.60 13.31 -6.09
CA SER A 143 -7.98 13.77 -6.24
C SER A 143 -8.37 14.03 -7.69
N GLU A 144 -7.45 14.58 -8.50
CA GLU A 144 -7.69 14.83 -9.92
C GLU A 144 -7.73 13.53 -10.71
N VAL A 145 -6.91 12.54 -10.34
CA VAL A 145 -6.92 11.21 -10.96
C VAL A 145 -8.18 10.43 -10.54
N GLN A 146 -8.71 10.65 -9.33
CA GLN A 146 -9.94 10.01 -8.86
C GLN A 146 -11.15 10.41 -9.72
N VAL A 147 -11.28 11.69 -10.10
CA VAL A 147 -12.38 12.14 -10.99
C VAL A 147 -12.35 11.37 -12.32
N VAL A 148 -11.17 11.26 -12.94
CA VAL A 148 -10.99 10.50 -14.19
C VAL A 148 -11.30 9.01 -14.01
N ALA A 149 -10.91 8.43 -12.88
CA ALA A 149 -11.21 7.04 -12.57
C ALA A 149 -12.72 6.81 -12.36
N ASP A 150 -13.41 7.74 -11.71
CA ASP A 150 -14.86 7.66 -11.44
C ASP A 150 -15.68 7.82 -12.73
N GLU A 151 -15.32 8.77 -13.58
CA GLU A 151 -15.91 8.95 -14.93
C GLU A 151 -15.71 7.71 -15.80
N PHE A 152 -14.49 7.18 -15.81
CA PHE A 152 -14.18 5.93 -16.52
C PHE A 152 -15.02 4.77 -15.98
N GLY A 153 -15.10 4.60 -14.66
CA GLY A 153 -15.93 3.58 -14.04
C GLY A 153 -17.41 3.71 -14.41
N LEU A 154 -17.93 4.94 -14.47
CA LEU A 154 -19.31 5.19 -14.90
C LEU A 154 -19.53 4.80 -16.37
N ALA A 155 -18.64 5.23 -17.27
CA ALA A 155 -18.70 4.90 -18.69
C ALA A 155 -18.65 3.38 -18.93
N MET A 156 -17.75 2.68 -18.23
CA MET A 156 -17.63 1.23 -18.32
C MET A 156 -18.88 0.52 -17.83
N ARG A 157 -19.44 0.92 -16.68
CA ARG A 157 -20.70 0.35 -16.17
C ARG A 157 -21.84 0.55 -17.16
N HIS A 158 -21.96 1.74 -17.74
CA HIS A 158 -22.99 2.04 -18.75
C HIS A 158 -22.82 1.16 -19.98
N LYS A 159 -21.59 1.05 -20.49
CA LYS A 159 -21.26 0.19 -21.63
C LYS A 159 -21.58 -1.28 -21.34
N MET A 160 -21.33 -1.77 -20.13
CA MET A 160 -21.67 -3.14 -19.73
C MET A 160 -23.18 -3.40 -19.67
N GLU A 161 -24.01 -2.43 -19.25
CA GLU A 161 -25.47 -2.57 -19.28
C GLU A 161 -26.02 -2.65 -20.71
N MET A 162 -25.40 -1.96 -21.68
CA MET A 162 -25.81 -2.04 -23.09
C MET A 162 -25.55 -3.42 -23.72
N PHE A 163 -24.58 -4.17 -23.20
CA PHE A 163 -24.21 -5.47 -23.77
C PHE A 163 -25.02 -6.64 -23.24
N SER A 164 -25.45 -6.60 -21.97
CA SER A 164 -26.25 -7.66 -21.36
C SER A 164 -26.88 -7.20 -20.05
N THR A 165 -28.10 -7.66 -19.78
CA THR A 165 -28.80 -7.43 -18.52
C THR A 165 -28.38 -8.46 -17.46
N GLY A 166 -28.42 -8.08 -16.18
CA GLY A 166 -28.13 -9.00 -15.06
C GLY A 166 -26.64 -9.11 -14.69
N THR A 167 -26.29 -10.14 -13.92
CA THR A 167 -24.94 -10.35 -13.36
C THR A 167 -24.01 -11.17 -14.24
N GLU A 168 -24.55 -11.91 -15.21
CA GLU A 168 -23.75 -12.77 -16.10
C GLU A 168 -22.76 -11.98 -16.96
N LYS A 169 -23.01 -10.69 -17.19
CA LYS A 169 -22.07 -9.80 -17.90
C LYS A 169 -20.68 -9.76 -17.27
N TYR A 170 -20.57 -9.97 -15.95
CA TYR A 170 -19.29 -9.99 -15.24
C TYR A 170 -18.48 -11.28 -15.51
N ASN A 171 -19.11 -12.35 -16.00
CA ASN A 171 -18.41 -13.57 -16.46
C ASN A 171 -17.56 -13.30 -17.72
N HIS A 172 -17.88 -12.23 -18.45
CA HIS A 172 -17.28 -11.88 -19.74
C HIS A 172 -16.51 -10.56 -19.70
N PHE A 173 -16.11 -10.11 -18.50
CA PHE A 173 -15.35 -8.89 -18.30
C PHE A 173 -14.03 -9.19 -17.61
N TYR A 174 -12.93 -8.96 -18.31
CA TYR A 174 -11.58 -9.30 -17.85
C TYR A 174 -10.70 -8.08 -17.78
N ASN A 175 -9.71 -8.14 -16.90
CA ASN A 175 -8.59 -7.21 -16.90
C ASN A 175 -7.29 -8.02 -16.98
N MET A 176 -6.43 -7.61 -17.91
CA MET A 176 -5.07 -8.11 -18.00
C MET A 176 -4.10 -7.01 -17.56
N ASP A 177 -3.03 -7.41 -16.90
CA ASP A 177 -1.91 -6.52 -16.60
C ASP A 177 -0.57 -7.28 -16.60
N GLN A 178 0.51 -6.54 -16.80
CA GLN A 178 1.86 -7.07 -16.89
C GLN A 178 2.74 -6.58 -15.74
N THR A 179 3.58 -7.47 -15.23
CA THR A 179 4.63 -7.11 -14.29
C THR A 179 5.96 -7.77 -14.61
N SER A 180 7.08 -7.13 -14.26
CA SER A 180 8.38 -7.81 -14.19
C SER A 180 8.54 -8.57 -12.87
N ILE A 181 9.05 -9.79 -12.95
CA ILE A 181 9.50 -10.62 -11.83
C ILE A 181 11.01 -10.83 -11.97
N TYR A 182 11.75 -10.47 -10.93
CA TYR A 182 13.20 -10.57 -10.90
C TYR A 182 13.62 -11.85 -10.18
N ILE A 183 14.79 -12.40 -10.51
CA ILE A 183 15.30 -13.57 -9.79
C ILE A 183 15.58 -13.25 -8.32
N ASP A 184 16.22 -12.10 -8.05
CA ASP A 184 16.55 -11.69 -6.69
C ASP A 184 15.37 -10.91 -6.11
N MET A 185 14.62 -11.59 -5.24
CA MET A 185 13.43 -11.07 -4.58
C MET A 185 13.64 -10.90 -3.07
N ASN A 186 14.88 -10.62 -2.66
CA ASN A 186 15.25 -10.50 -1.26
C ASN A 186 14.38 -9.48 -0.48
N PRO A 187 14.02 -9.80 0.78
CA PRO A 187 13.39 -8.86 1.69
C PRO A 187 14.26 -7.61 1.92
N LYS A 188 13.61 -6.51 2.29
CA LYS A 188 14.30 -5.22 2.54
C LYS A 188 14.90 -5.07 3.92
N THR A 189 14.74 -6.08 4.77
CA THR A 189 15.13 -6.06 6.18
C THR A 189 15.67 -7.42 6.56
N THR A 190 16.72 -7.44 7.36
CA THR A 190 17.33 -8.66 7.89
C THR A 190 17.48 -8.57 9.40
N ILE A 191 17.64 -9.71 10.07
CA ILE A 191 17.94 -9.81 11.49
C ILE A 191 19.45 -10.00 11.62
N THR A 192 20.09 -9.11 12.38
CA THR A 192 21.53 -9.17 12.67
C THR A 192 21.78 -8.95 14.16
N PHE A 193 23.00 -9.22 14.62
CA PHE A 193 23.40 -8.99 16.01
C PHE A 193 23.35 -7.50 16.37
N ARG A 194 23.03 -7.23 17.64
CA ARG A 194 22.90 -5.85 18.14
C ARG A 194 24.28 -5.20 18.20
N GLY A 195 24.40 -4.02 17.59
CA GLY A 195 25.64 -3.24 17.60
C GLY A 195 26.48 -3.40 16.33
N GLU A 196 26.10 -4.30 15.43
CA GLU A 196 26.68 -4.38 14.10
C GLU A 196 26.50 -3.05 13.36
N ARG A 197 27.62 -2.55 12.83
CA ARG A 197 27.66 -1.27 12.11
C ARG A 197 27.34 -1.48 10.63
N ASP A 198 27.84 -2.58 10.08
CA ASP A 198 27.70 -2.94 8.68
C ASP A 198 26.88 -4.24 8.60
N VAL A 199 25.79 -4.20 7.84
CA VAL A 199 24.86 -5.33 7.71
C VAL A 199 24.77 -5.68 6.24
N ASP A 200 25.60 -6.65 5.84
CA ASP A 200 25.69 -7.07 4.45
C ASP A 200 24.72 -8.21 4.14
N VAL A 201 24.09 -8.11 2.97
CA VAL A 201 23.33 -9.19 2.35
C VAL A 201 23.87 -9.34 0.94
N VAL A 202 24.61 -10.41 0.70
CA VAL A 202 25.18 -10.70 -0.62
C VAL A 202 24.06 -11.10 -1.57
N GLN A 203 23.93 -10.35 -2.66
CA GLN A 203 22.99 -10.67 -3.73
C GLN A 203 23.57 -11.74 -4.65
N GLY A 204 22.72 -12.66 -5.12
CA GLY A 204 23.14 -13.70 -6.04
C GLY A 204 23.63 -13.16 -7.39
N MET A 205 23.16 -11.96 -7.80
CA MET A 205 23.65 -11.19 -8.94
C MET A 205 23.37 -9.68 -8.78
N SER A 206 23.83 -8.87 -9.73
CA SER A 206 23.50 -7.44 -9.76
C SER A 206 21.98 -7.21 -9.85
N GLU A 207 21.52 -6.17 -9.17
CA GLU A 207 20.11 -5.78 -9.13
C GLU A 207 19.54 -5.66 -10.56
N ASN A 208 18.38 -6.25 -10.79
CA ASN A 208 17.66 -6.26 -12.06
C ASN A 208 18.29 -7.03 -13.24
N SER A 209 19.38 -7.76 -13.04
CA SER A 209 20.12 -8.45 -14.12
C SER A 209 19.40 -9.64 -14.76
N PHE A 210 18.51 -10.32 -14.02
CA PHE A 210 17.75 -11.46 -14.52
C PHE A 210 16.29 -11.33 -14.14
N ARG A 211 15.40 -11.35 -15.14
CA ARG A 211 13.97 -11.15 -14.96
C ARG A 211 13.15 -11.86 -16.02
N ALA A 212 11.86 -12.04 -15.71
CA ALA A 212 10.82 -12.36 -16.66
C ALA A 212 9.76 -11.26 -16.67
N SER A 213 9.10 -11.07 -17.80
CA SER A 213 7.83 -10.33 -17.86
C SER A 213 6.69 -11.31 -17.74
N VAL A 214 5.75 -11.05 -16.83
CA VAL A 214 4.62 -11.93 -16.52
C VAL A 214 3.33 -11.17 -16.80
N PHE A 215 2.45 -11.76 -17.60
CA PHE A 215 1.10 -11.26 -17.86
C PHE A 215 0.12 -12.10 -17.07
N LEU A 216 -0.76 -11.41 -16.36
CA LEU A 216 -1.77 -12.01 -15.51
C LEU A 216 -3.13 -11.47 -15.95
N CYS A 217 -4.10 -12.35 -16.09
CA CYS A 217 -5.44 -11.99 -16.55
C CYS A 217 -6.49 -12.68 -15.69
N ALA A 218 -7.50 -11.92 -15.29
CA ALA A 218 -8.62 -12.45 -14.52
C ALA A 218 -9.93 -11.74 -14.87
N SER A 219 -11.03 -12.47 -14.71
CA SER A 219 -12.39 -11.96 -14.85
C SER A 219 -12.88 -11.23 -13.60
N ALA A 220 -13.93 -10.44 -13.76
CA ALA A 220 -14.61 -9.77 -12.66
C ALA A 220 -15.23 -10.74 -11.64
N THR A 221 -15.41 -12.02 -11.98
CA THR A 221 -15.89 -13.06 -11.05
C THR A 221 -14.76 -13.73 -10.28
N GLY A 222 -13.50 -13.46 -10.64
CA GLY A 222 -12.32 -14.04 -10.02
C GLY A 222 -11.76 -15.27 -10.72
N LYS A 223 -12.35 -15.71 -11.86
CA LYS A 223 -11.71 -16.72 -12.73
C LYS A 223 -10.41 -16.15 -13.30
N THR A 224 -9.28 -16.81 -13.02
CA THR A 224 -7.96 -16.50 -13.56
C THR A 224 -7.73 -17.24 -14.88
N LEU A 225 -6.85 -16.70 -15.72
CA LEU A 225 -6.29 -17.38 -16.89
C LEU A 225 -4.84 -17.79 -16.61
N PRO A 226 -4.27 -18.75 -17.36
CA PRO A 226 -2.87 -19.14 -17.23
C PRO A 226 -1.93 -17.94 -17.32
N ALA A 227 -0.89 -17.91 -16.48
CA ALA A 227 0.10 -16.84 -16.52
C ALA A 227 0.96 -16.97 -17.78
N PHE A 228 1.22 -15.85 -18.46
CA PHE A 228 2.09 -15.82 -19.64
C PHE A 228 3.45 -15.20 -19.28
N ILE A 229 4.51 -15.98 -19.39
CA ILE A 229 5.85 -15.65 -18.90
C ILE A 229 6.80 -15.50 -20.08
N VAL A 230 7.41 -14.33 -20.20
CA VAL A 230 8.35 -13.96 -21.25
C VAL A 230 9.75 -13.85 -20.67
N PHE A 231 10.65 -14.72 -21.10
CA PHE A 231 12.08 -14.66 -20.76
C PHE A 231 12.90 -14.01 -21.87
N SER A 232 14.12 -13.58 -21.52
CA SER A 232 15.08 -13.08 -22.50
C SER A 232 15.56 -14.24 -23.40
N GLY A 233 15.39 -14.12 -24.71
CA GLY A 233 15.80 -15.15 -25.67
C GLY A 233 15.34 -14.87 -27.09
N ALA A 234 15.69 -15.76 -28.02
CA ALA A 234 15.28 -15.70 -29.42
C ALA A 234 14.38 -16.90 -29.75
N THR A 235 13.32 -16.64 -30.53
CA THR A 235 12.41 -17.68 -31.01
C THR A 235 13.19 -18.75 -31.78
N GLY A 236 12.93 -20.02 -31.47
CA GLY A 236 13.65 -21.18 -32.02
C GLY A 236 15.07 -21.39 -31.46
N GLY A 237 15.55 -20.51 -30.58
CA GLY A 237 16.83 -20.66 -29.92
C GLY A 237 16.80 -21.64 -28.73
N PRO A 238 17.97 -21.92 -28.11
CA PRO A 238 18.09 -22.91 -27.03
C PRO A 238 17.17 -22.65 -25.83
N VAL A 239 17.03 -21.37 -25.44
CA VAL A 239 16.12 -20.97 -24.35
C VAL A 239 14.67 -21.21 -24.73
N HIS A 240 14.29 -20.97 -25.98
CA HIS A 240 12.93 -21.23 -26.43
C HIS A 240 12.62 -22.72 -26.37
N CYS A 241 13.48 -23.57 -26.92
CA CYS A 241 13.31 -25.02 -26.89
C CYS A 241 13.26 -25.58 -25.45
N GLU A 242 14.10 -25.05 -24.55
CA GLU A 242 14.06 -25.38 -23.13
C GLU A 242 12.70 -25.06 -22.49
N LEU A 243 12.15 -23.89 -22.77
CA LEU A 243 10.86 -23.46 -22.23
C LEU A 243 9.70 -24.26 -22.82
N GLN A 244 9.75 -24.58 -24.12
CA GLN A 244 8.74 -25.41 -24.77
C GLN A 244 8.72 -26.86 -24.22
N ALA A 245 9.86 -27.35 -23.74
CA ALA A 245 9.98 -28.66 -23.09
C ALA A 245 9.73 -28.62 -21.57
N HIS A 246 9.41 -27.44 -21.00
CA HIS A 246 9.21 -27.31 -19.56
C HIS A 246 7.90 -27.99 -19.12
N PRO A 247 7.88 -28.78 -18.02
CA PRO A 247 6.69 -29.52 -17.62
C PRO A 247 5.45 -28.65 -17.33
N LEU A 248 5.66 -27.44 -16.78
CA LEU A 248 4.60 -26.47 -16.53
C LEU A 248 4.17 -25.67 -17.79
N HIS A 249 4.81 -25.88 -18.94
CA HIS A 249 4.42 -25.18 -20.15
C HIS A 249 3.18 -25.82 -20.76
N LYS A 250 2.10 -25.02 -20.89
CA LYS A 250 0.79 -25.46 -21.37
C LYS A 250 0.18 -26.47 -20.37
N ALA A 251 -0.97 -27.06 -20.69
CA ALA A 251 -1.81 -27.84 -19.77
C ALA A 251 -2.46 -26.99 -18.64
N ASP A 252 -2.96 -25.81 -18.99
CA ASP A 252 -3.65 -24.87 -18.08
C ASP A 252 -2.83 -24.30 -16.91
N GLU A 253 -1.54 -24.60 -16.84
CA GLU A 253 -0.64 -24.08 -15.80
C GLU A 253 -0.08 -22.68 -16.17
N VAL A 254 0.94 -22.63 -17.03
CA VAL A 254 1.54 -21.38 -17.52
C VAL A 254 1.93 -21.49 -18.99
N VAL A 255 1.95 -20.36 -19.69
CA VAL A 255 2.48 -20.25 -21.05
C VAL A 255 3.83 -19.56 -21.00
N LEU A 256 4.85 -20.17 -21.61
CA LEU A 256 6.23 -19.73 -21.58
C LEU A 256 6.67 -19.36 -22.98
N THR A 257 7.28 -18.20 -23.14
CA THR A 257 7.85 -17.75 -24.40
C THR A 257 9.12 -16.94 -24.19
N VAL A 258 9.72 -16.50 -25.29
CA VAL A 258 10.92 -15.69 -25.31
C VAL A 258 10.72 -14.39 -26.08
N GLN A 259 11.43 -13.36 -25.66
CA GLN A 259 11.62 -12.12 -26.39
C GLN A 259 13.03 -11.61 -26.13
N LYS A 260 13.67 -10.96 -27.10
CA LYS A 260 15.10 -10.58 -27.02
C LYS A 260 15.50 -9.94 -25.68
N ASN A 261 14.67 -9.06 -25.15
CA ASN A 261 14.86 -8.28 -23.94
C ASN A 261 13.80 -8.57 -22.86
N ALA A 262 13.00 -9.63 -23.01
CA ALA A 262 11.83 -9.90 -22.17
C ALA A 262 10.86 -8.69 -22.06
N TYR A 263 10.62 -7.98 -23.16
CA TYR A 263 9.64 -6.89 -23.23
C TYR A 263 8.32 -7.34 -23.86
N CYS A 264 7.28 -6.57 -23.58
CA CYS A 264 6.03 -6.64 -24.32
C CYS A 264 6.19 -5.85 -25.62
N ASP A 265 6.20 -6.58 -26.73
CA ASP A 265 6.10 -6.05 -28.07
C ASP A 265 4.84 -6.59 -28.76
N GLU A 266 4.58 -6.11 -29.97
CA GLU A 266 3.40 -6.49 -30.75
C GLU A 266 3.30 -8.01 -30.93
N ARG A 267 4.42 -8.68 -31.24
CA ARG A 267 4.46 -10.14 -31.41
C ARG A 267 4.06 -10.84 -30.12
N ILE A 268 4.62 -10.41 -28.98
CA ILE A 268 4.31 -10.98 -27.67
C ILE A 268 2.84 -10.80 -27.30
N MET A 269 2.24 -9.65 -27.63
CA MET A 269 0.80 -9.46 -27.42
C MET A 269 -0.04 -10.39 -28.29
N ILE A 270 0.29 -10.53 -29.58
CA ILE A 270 -0.42 -11.44 -30.49
C ILE A 270 -0.29 -12.89 -30.01
N GLU A 271 0.90 -13.28 -29.55
CA GLU A 271 1.14 -14.61 -28.99
C GLU A 271 0.33 -14.85 -27.71
N TRP A 272 0.25 -13.87 -26.81
CA TRP A 272 -0.63 -13.94 -25.64
C TRP A 272 -2.11 -14.11 -26.03
N VAL A 273 -2.57 -13.39 -27.06
CA VAL A 273 -3.95 -13.53 -27.56
C VAL A 273 -4.21 -14.95 -28.09
N ASN A 274 -3.25 -15.51 -28.83
CA ASN A 274 -3.40 -16.84 -29.43
C ASN A 274 -3.29 -17.98 -28.41
N GLU A 275 -2.33 -17.89 -27.49
CA GLU A 275 -1.97 -19.00 -26.59
C GLU A 275 -2.71 -18.96 -25.25
N VAL A 276 -3.19 -17.79 -24.80
CA VAL A 276 -3.88 -17.64 -23.52
C VAL A 276 -5.32 -17.19 -23.71
N TRP A 277 -5.54 -16.09 -24.42
CA TRP A 277 -6.87 -15.47 -24.49
C TRP A 277 -7.88 -16.32 -25.26
N THR A 278 -7.57 -16.65 -26.52
CA THR A 278 -8.47 -17.36 -27.44
C THR A 278 -8.84 -18.76 -26.92
N PRO A 279 -7.90 -19.56 -26.35
CA PRO A 279 -8.24 -20.88 -25.80
C PRO A 279 -9.06 -20.79 -24.50
N SER A 280 -8.88 -19.73 -23.70
CA SER A 280 -9.50 -19.63 -22.38
C SER A 280 -10.89 -19.02 -22.37
N VAL A 281 -11.26 -18.29 -23.42
CA VAL A 281 -12.50 -17.51 -23.45
C VAL A 281 -13.26 -17.75 -24.74
N THR A 282 -14.31 -18.58 -24.65
CA THR A 282 -15.16 -19.00 -25.78
C THR A 282 -16.22 -17.97 -26.17
N PHE A 283 -16.45 -16.94 -25.35
CA PHE A 283 -17.32 -15.80 -25.62
C PHE A 283 -16.87 -14.67 -24.69
N CYS A 284 -16.15 -13.66 -25.18
CA CYS A 284 -15.72 -12.54 -24.33
C CYS A 284 -16.19 -11.23 -24.91
N ARG A 285 -16.88 -10.44 -24.10
CA ARG A 285 -17.46 -9.17 -24.54
C ARG A 285 -16.52 -7.99 -24.24
N MET A 286 -15.64 -8.12 -23.24
CA MET A 286 -14.82 -6.99 -22.81
C MET A 286 -13.51 -7.37 -22.12
N LEU A 287 -12.40 -6.91 -22.68
CA LEU A 287 -11.05 -6.95 -22.11
C LEU A 287 -10.58 -5.53 -21.80
N LEU A 288 -10.22 -5.28 -20.55
CA LEU A 288 -9.63 -4.04 -20.10
C LEU A 288 -8.11 -4.16 -20.07
N LEU A 289 -7.43 -3.28 -20.81
CA LEU A 289 -5.97 -3.17 -20.87
C LEU A 289 -5.49 -1.84 -20.31
N ASP A 290 -4.23 -1.75 -19.91
CA ASP A 290 -3.60 -0.46 -19.65
C ASP A 290 -3.38 0.33 -20.95
N SER A 291 -3.00 1.61 -20.83
CA SER A 291 -2.79 2.49 -21.97
C SER A 291 -1.42 2.35 -22.66
N LEU A 292 -0.72 1.21 -22.52
CA LEU A 292 0.56 0.97 -23.19
C LEU A 292 0.42 1.06 -24.72
N LYS A 293 1.41 1.66 -25.40
CA LYS A 293 1.37 1.88 -26.85
C LYS A 293 1.13 0.59 -27.63
N VAL A 294 1.80 -0.49 -27.24
CA VAL A 294 1.71 -1.81 -27.88
C VAL A 294 0.29 -2.36 -27.82
N HIS A 295 -0.41 -2.20 -26.68
CA HIS A 295 -1.79 -2.67 -26.53
C HIS A 295 -2.79 -1.92 -27.43
N LYS A 296 -2.43 -0.72 -27.89
CA LYS A 296 -3.28 0.13 -28.77
C LYS A 296 -2.97 -0.06 -30.25
N MET A 297 -2.01 -0.89 -30.61
CA MET A 297 -1.67 -1.14 -32.02
C MET A 297 -2.84 -1.78 -32.76
N GLY A 298 -3.03 -1.40 -34.03
CA GLY A 298 -4.15 -1.86 -34.85
C GLY A 298 -4.16 -3.37 -35.06
N SER A 299 -2.99 -3.99 -35.17
CA SER A 299 -2.81 -5.44 -35.28
C SER A 299 -3.28 -6.21 -34.04
N VAL A 300 -2.94 -5.73 -32.84
CA VAL A 300 -3.39 -6.33 -31.57
C VAL A 300 -4.91 -6.19 -31.43
N ARG A 301 -5.46 -5.03 -31.78
CA ARG A 301 -6.92 -4.81 -31.78
C ARG A 301 -7.63 -5.71 -32.77
N ALA A 302 -7.15 -5.79 -34.01
CA ALA A 302 -7.71 -6.66 -35.04
C ALA A 302 -7.71 -8.13 -34.57
N LYS A 303 -6.64 -8.59 -33.93
CA LYS A 303 -6.57 -9.96 -33.40
C LYS A 303 -7.57 -10.22 -32.27
N LEU A 304 -7.79 -9.26 -31.38
CA LEU A 304 -8.80 -9.35 -30.33
C LEU A 304 -10.23 -9.28 -30.90
N GLU A 305 -10.44 -8.48 -31.94
CA GLU A 305 -11.71 -8.40 -32.68
C GLU A 305 -12.03 -9.71 -33.41
N GLU A 306 -11.05 -10.36 -34.04
CA GLU A 306 -11.18 -11.72 -34.60
C GLU A 306 -11.59 -12.74 -33.52
N ALA A 307 -11.12 -12.56 -32.28
CA ALA A 307 -11.54 -13.34 -31.11
C ALA A 307 -12.85 -12.81 -30.49
N MET A 308 -13.64 -12.02 -31.24
CA MET A 308 -14.92 -11.42 -30.84
C MET A 308 -14.86 -10.60 -29.54
N THR A 309 -13.70 -10.03 -29.22
CA THR A 309 -13.44 -9.34 -27.94
C THR A 309 -13.51 -7.82 -28.09
N GLY A 310 -14.41 -7.17 -27.37
CA GLY A 310 -14.38 -5.73 -27.17
C GLY A 310 -13.21 -5.32 -26.28
N VAL A 311 -12.51 -4.24 -26.62
CA VAL A 311 -11.34 -3.77 -25.84
C VAL A 311 -11.57 -2.33 -25.38
N ASP A 312 -11.30 -2.07 -24.11
CA ASP A 312 -11.19 -0.72 -23.57
C ASP A 312 -9.85 -0.53 -22.84
N PHE A 313 -9.48 0.73 -22.66
CA PHE A 313 -8.18 1.11 -22.11
C PHE A 313 -8.37 1.93 -20.84
N VAL A 314 -7.67 1.54 -19.78
CA VAL A 314 -7.58 2.33 -18.55
C VAL A 314 -6.95 3.68 -18.88
N PRO A 315 -7.52 4.80 -18.39
CA PRO A 315 -6.96 6.12 -18.63
C PRO A 315 -5.51 6.22 -18.14
N ALA A 316 -4.66 6.88 -18.94
CA ALA A 316 -3.24 7.00 -18.64
C ALA A 316 -3.03 7.70 -17.28
N GLY A 317 -2.24 7.07 -16.40
CA GLY A 317 -1.96 7.56 -15.05
C GLY A 317 -3.04 7.26 -14.01
N ALA A 318 -4.15 6.63 -14.40
CA ALA A 318 -5.22 6.20 -13.49
C ALA A 318 -5.15 4.71 -13.11
N THR A 319 -4.19 3.96 -13.64
CA THR A 319 -3.99 2.52 -13.38
C THR A 319 -4.12 2.12 -11.91
N GLY A 320 -3.44 2.80 -10.98
CA GLY A 320 -3.51 2.50 -9.55
C GLY A 320 -4.86 2.80 -8.85
N LEU A 321 -5.84 3.32 -9.59
CA LEU A 321 -7.21 3.56 -9.12
C LEU A 321 -8.25 2.81 -9.96
N ALA A 322 -8.04 2.65 -11.27
CA ALA A 322 -9.05 2.18 -12.23
C ALA A 322 -8.73 0.82 -12.87
N GLN A 323 -7.53 0.25 -12.64
CA GLN A 323 -7.15 -1.07 -13.18
C GLN A 323 -7.25 -2.15 -12.09
N PRO A 324 -8.20 -3.09 -12.18
CA PRO A 324 -8.45 -4.09 -11.14
C PRO A 324 -7.21 -4.85 -10.67
N MET A 325 -6.39 -5.31 -11.62
CA MET A 325 -5.18 -6.07 -11.33
C MET A 325 -4.21 -5.27 -10.46
N ASP A 326 -4.01 -3.98 -10.74
CA ASP A 326 -3.09 -3.14 -9.99
C ASP A 326 -3.66 -2.68 -8.64
N VAL A 327 -4.99 -2.52 -8.56
CA VAL A 327 -5.69 -2.07 -7.35
C VAL A 327 -5.66 -3.13 -6.24
N SER A 328 -5.77 -4.42 -6.56
CA SER A 328 -5.87 -5.48 -5.54
C SER A 328 -4.96 -6.69 -5.73
N VAL A 329 -4.57 -7.04 -6.96
CA VAL A 329 -3.93 -8.33 -7.26
C VAL A 329 -2.41 -8.24 -7.26
N MET A 330 -1.84 -7.28 -8.00
CA MET A 330 -0.41 -7.19 -8.28
C MET A 330 0.45 -7.07 -7.01
N ARG A 331 -0.02 -6.35 -5.99
CA ARG A 331 0.69 -6.26 -4.71
C ARG A 331 0.75 -7.61 -4.00
N VAL A 332 -0.35 -8.36 -4.00
CA VAL A 332 -0.45 -9.64 -3.29
C VAL A 332 0.32 -10.72 -4.05
N PHE A 333 0.18 -10.78 -5.37
CA PHE A 333 0.97 -11.67 -6.22
C PHE A 333 2.48 -11.48 -5.98
N LYS A 334 2.99 -10.23 -6.05
CA LYS A 334 4.40 -9.94 -5.77
C LYS A 334 4.83 -10.25 -4.34
N HIS A 335 3.90 -10.24 -3.38
CA HIS A 335 4.21 -10.65 -2.02
C HIS A 335 4.45 -12.15 -1.97
N TRP A 336 3.55 -12.96 -2.53
CA TRP A 336 3.72 -14.40 -2.63
C TRP A 336 4.96 -14.82 -3.40
N CYS A 337 5.30 -14.14 -4.51
CA CYS A 337 6.57 -14.43 -5.20
C CYS A 337 7.79 -14.25 -4.28
N ARG A 338 7.79 -13.25 -3.39
CA ARG A 338 8.87 -13.03 -2.42
C ARG A 338 8.87 -14.09 -1.32
N GLU A 339 7.69 -14.44 -0.80
CA GLU A 339 7.59 -15.48 0.23
C GLU A 339 8.09 -16.83 -0.30
N LEU A 340 7.66 -17.23 -1.50
CA LEU A 340 8.11 -18.47 -2.14
C LEU A 340 9.61 -18.45 -2.46
N TYR A 341 10.14 -17.30 -2.87
CA TYR A 341 11.58 -17.12 -3.06
C TYR A 341 12.36 -17.31 -1.75
N VAL A 342 11.91 -16.68 -0.66
CA VAL A 342 12.52 -16.83 0.66
C VAL A 342 12.43 -18.29 1.11
N GLN A 343 11.24 -18.91 0.99
CA GLN A 343 11.01 -20.30 1.36
C GLN A 343 11.95 -21.26 0.63
N HIS A 344 12.16 -21.06 -0.69
CA HIS A 344 13.12 -21.83 -1.46
C HIS A 344 14.54 -21.70 -0.89
N HIS A 345 14.98 -20.48 -0.57
CA HIS A 345 16.33 -20.22 -0.09
C HIS A 345 16.55 -20.51 1.40
N ILE A 346 15.55 -21.03 2.12
CA ILE A 346 15.77 -21.62 3.46
C ILE A 346 16.61 -22.89 3.34
N THR A 347 16.40 -23.69 2.29
CA THR A 347 17.02 -25.00 2.11
C THR A 347 17.87 -25.13 0.86
N ASN A 348 17.86 -24.13 -0.03
CA ASN A 348 18.53 -24.17 -1.31
C ASN A 348 19.45 -22.95 -1.49
N ASP A 349 20.67 -23.19 -1.96
CA ASP A 349 21.57 -22.11 -2.38
C ASP A 349 21.10 -21.43 -3.67
N PHE A 350 21.74 -20.30 -4.00
CA PHE A 350 21.47 -19.59 -5.25
C PHE A 350 21.67 -20.49 -6.48
N SER A 351 20.73 -20.39 -7.44
CA SER A 351 20.79 -21.17 -8.67
C SER A 351 22.07 -20.90 -9.48
N LEU A 352 22.78 -21.99 -9.79
CA LEU A 352 24.11 -21.98 -10.41
C LEU A 352 24.13 -21.48 -11.86
N ASN A 353 23.03 -21.63 -12.60
CA ASN A 353 22.97 -21.27 -14.02
C ASN A 353 21.62 -20.66 -14.42
N ALA A 354 21.58 -20.07 -15.61
CA ALA A 354 20.39 -19.38 -16.12
C ALA A 354 19.17 -20.29 -16.30
N LYS A 355 19.37 -21.58 -16.58
CA LYS A 355 18.28 -22.56 -16.78
C LYS A 355 17.56 -22.85 -15.46
N GLU A 356 18.31 -23.13 -14.40
CA GLU A 356 17.72 -23.34 -13.07
C GLU A 356 17.02 -22.07 -12.55
N ARG A 357 17.52 -20.88 -12.91
CA ARG A 357 16.84 -19.61 -12.59
C ARG A 357 15.52 -19.43 -13.32
N ARG A 358 15.44 -19.81 -14.61
CA ARG A 358 14.17 -19.79 -15.34
C ARG A 358 13.16 -20.74 -14.72
N LYS A 359 13.57 -21.98 -14.42
CA LYS A 359 12.73 -22.95 -13.71
C LYS A 359 12.22 -22.40 -12.38
N LEU A 360 13.11 -21.83 -11.57
CA LEU A 360 12.74 -21.25 -10.28
C LEU A 360 11.72 -20.11 -10.44
N ILE A 361 11.95 -19.16 -11.36
CA ILE A 361 10.98 -18.09 -11.63
C ILE A 361 9.65 -18.67 -12.11
N THR A 362 9.68 -19.66 -13.02
CA THR A 362 8.48 -20.31 -13.53
C THR A 362 7.67 -20.95 -12.40
N SER A 363 8.30 -21.75 -11.54
CA SER A 363 7.66 -22.38 -10.38
C SER A 363 7.10 -21.33 -9.41
N ILE A 364 7.88 -20.31 -9.07
CA ILE A 364 7.42 -19.24 -8.17
C ILE A 364 6.21 -18.50 -8.76
N VAL A 365 6.23 -18.18 -10.06
CA VAL A 365 5.11 -17.47 -10.72
C VAL A 365 3.88 -18.36 -10.76
N HIS A 366 4.04 -19.62 -11.15
CA HIS A 366 2.98 -20.63 -11.15
C HIS A 366 2.34 -20.75 -9.76
N ASP A 367 3.14 -21.07 -8.74
CA ASP A 367 2.65 -21.30 -7.38
C ASP A 367 2.05 -20.03 -6.79
N ALA A 368 2.67 -18.86 -7.01
CA ALA A 368 2.13 -17.59 -6.57
C ALA A 368 0.80 -17.26 -7.24
N TRP A 369 0.62 -17.60 -8.52
CA TRP A 369 -0.61 -17.35 -9.27
C TRP A 369 -1.73 -18.33 -8.90
N MET A 370 -1.39 -19.58 -8.59
CA MET A 370 -2.32 -20.55 -8.00
C MET A 370 -2.70 -20.21 -6.56
N THR A 371 -1.79 -19.58 -5.83
CA THR A 371 -1.99 -19.08 -4.47
C THR A 371 -2.54 -17.65 -4.43
N VAL A 372 -2.70 -16.98 -5.59
CA VAL A 372 -3.24 -15.61 -5.63
C VAL A 372 -4.56 -15.61 -4.89
N PRO A 373 -4.79 -14.56 -4.07
CA PRO A 373 -5.84 -14.59 -3.08
C PRO A 373 -7.18 -14.93 -3.71
N PRO A 374 -8.06 -15.60 -2.94
CA PRO A 374 -9.25 -16.26 -3.45
C PRO A 374 -10.12 -15.27 -4.24
N PRO A 375 -11.03 -15.77 -5.11
CA PRO A 375 -11.78 -14.98 -6.09
C PRO A 375 -12.28 -13.60 -5.61
N GLU A 376 -12.60 -13.47 -4.32
CA GLU A 376 -13.00 -12.23 -3.66
C GLU A 376 -11.97 -11.11 -3.75
N THR A 377 -10.67 -11.39 -3.88
CA THR A 377 -9.64 -10.35 -4.00
C THR A 377 -9.60 -9.75 -5.40
N ILE A 378 -9.80 -10.59 -6.41
CA ILE A 378 -9.96 -10.14 -7.78
C ILE A 378 -11.27 -9.34 -7.88
N GLN A 379 -12.39 -9.90 -7.41
CA GLN A 379 -13.69 -9.21 -7.36
C GLN A 379 -13.60 -7.85 -6.65
N ARG A 380 -12.94 -7.78 -5.48
CA ARG A 380 -12.68 -6.53 -4.76
C ARG A 380 -11.85 -5.53 -5.58
N GLY A 381 -10.99 -6.00 -6.48
CA GLY A 381 -10.25 -5.16 -7.42
C GLY A 381 -11.18 -4.44 -8.39
N PHE A 382 -12.07 -5.18 -9.05
CA PHE A 382 -13.06 -4.63 -9.97
C PHE A 382 -14.04 -3.67 -9.28
N VAL A 383 -14.44 -4.00 -8.06
CA VAL A 383 -15.27 -3.14 -7.22
C VAL A 383 -14.55 -1.84 -6.84
N LYS A 384 -13.30 -1.93 -6.34
CA LYS A 384 -12.52 -0.74 -5.95
C LYS A 384 -12.13 0.13 -7.13
N ALA A 385 -11.99 -0.46 -8.32
CA ALA A 385 -11.80 0.26 -9.57
C ALA A 385 -13.08 0.91 -10.10
N GLY A 386 -14.22 0.75 -9.41
CA GLY A 386 -15.49 1.36 -9.79
C GLY A 386 -16.16 0.69 -11.00
N LEU A 387 -15.69 -0.49 -11.41
CA LEU A 387 -16.21 -1.16 -12.60
C LEU A 387 -17.38 -2.09 -12.28
N VAL A 388 -17.42 -2.62 -11.05
CA VAL A 388 -18.55 -3.39 -10.52
C VAL A 388 -19.21 -2.56 -9.42
N PRO A 389 -20.49 -2.16 -9.58
CA PRO A 389 -21.21 -1.38 -8.58
C PRO A 389 -21.50 -2.18 -7.31
N ILE A 390 -21.46 -1.50 -6.16
CA ILE A 390 -21.95 -1.99 -4.86
C ILE A 390 -23.12 -1.07 -4.47
N GLY A 391 -24.34 -1.60 -4.38
CA GLY A 391 -25.53 -0.79 -4.14
C GLY A 391 -26.84 -1.58 -4.18
N PRO A 392 -27.96 -0.97 -3.80
CA PRO A 392 -29.28 -1.58 -3.94
C PRO A 392 -29.57 -1.83 -5.42
N ARG A 393 -30.07 -3.04 -5.71
CA ARG A 393 -30.52 -3.43 -7.04
C ARG A 393 -31.98 -3.00 -7.24
N MET A 394 -32.34 -2.70 -8.48
CA MET A 394 -33.73 -2.59 -8.90
C MET A 394 -34.43 -3.96 -8.72
N VAL A 395 -35.76 -4.00 -8.83
CA VAL A 395 -36.56 -5.23 -8.62
C VAL A 395 -36.15 -6.36 -9.59
N ASP A 396 -35.64 -6.00 -10.77
CA ASP A 396 -35.12 -6.92 -11.78
C ASP A 396 -33.65 -7.35 -11.56
N GLY A 397 -33.03 -6.93 -10.45
CA GLY A 397 -31.65 -7.25 -10.11
C GLY A 397 -30.58 -6.36 -10.77
N THR A 398 -30.96 -5.34 -11.55
CA THR A 398 -30.03 -4.40 -12.20
C THR A 398 -29.59 -3.27 -11.27
N PHE A 399 -28.49 -2.59 -11.58
CA PHE A 399 -28.09 -1.37 -10.86
C PHE A 399 -28.60 -0.15 -11.62
N ARG A 400 -29.02 0.91 -10.91
CA ARG A 400 -29.26 2.20 -11.56
C ARG A 400 -27.94 2.79 -12.02
N VAL A 401 -27.62 2.64 -13.30
CA VAL A 401 -26.45 3.24 -13.93
C VAL A 401 -26.89 4.52 -14.62
N ALA A 402 -26.35 5.67 -14.20
CA ALA A 402 -26.59 6.93 -14.90
C ALA A 402 -25.83 6.94 -16.23
N GLU A 403 -26.43 7.55 -17.25
CA GLU A 403 -25.73 7.82 -18.50
C GLU A 403 -24.53 8.74 -18.23
N PRO A 404 -23.34 8.43 -18.77
CA PRO A 404 -22.19 9.30 -18.59
C PRO A 404 -22.46 10.67 -19.24
N PRO A 405 -21.91 11.76 -18.68
CA PRO A 405 -21.99 13.07 -19.32
C PRO A 405 -21.40 13.00 -20.74
N ALA A 406 -22.02 13.69 -21.70
CA ALA A 406 -21.51 13.77 -23.06
C ALA A 406 -20.04 14.25 -23.03
N PRO A 407 -19.13 13.65 -23.82
CA PRO A 407 -17.76 14.11 -23.85
C PRO A 407 -17.74 15.60 -24.21
N GLU A 408 -17.20 16.44 -23.32
CA GLU A 408 -16.90 17.82 -23.67
C GLU A 408 -15.95 17.76 -24.86
N LEU A 409 -16.37 18.31 -26.00
CA LEU A 409 -15.52 18.53 -27.17
C LEU A 409 -14.38 19.46 -26.73
N ALA A 410 -13.25 18.87 -26.33
CA ALA A 410 -12.03 19.56 -25.95
C ALA A 410 -10.95 19.38 -27.02
#